data_AF-A0A562LB86-F1
#
_entry.id   AF-A0A562LB86-F1
#
_cell.length_a   1.000
_cell.length_b   1.000
_cell.length_c   1.000
_cell.angle_alpha   90.00
_cell.angle_beta   90.00
_cell.angle_gamma   90.00
#
_symmetry.space_group_name_H-M   'P 1'
#
loop_
_entity.id
_entity.type
_entity.pdbx_description
1 polymer ?
#
loop_
_entity_poly.entity_id
_entity_poly.type
_entity_poly.pdbx_seq_one_letter_code
_entity_poly.pdbx_strand_id
1 'polypeptide(L)'
;MTGAFSRSKGARGEREVVQMLKDNLGGDFNRNYKQSYEAQHGDIEQLVGPYLLEIKNCATHNFKAWWQQALAAASKRDAIPCLAYKVPRKGWRFRVPMPQAWSSGHQWGREIQYTMDLAPDGFFLLVRELS
;
A
#
# COMPACT_ATOMS: atom_id res chain seq x y z
N MET A 1 -10.18 22.66 12.53
CA MET A 1 -9.07 22.05 13.29
C MET A 1 -8.33 21.07 12.37
N THR A 2 -7.43 21.56 11.54
CA THR A 2 -7.28 20.97 10.19
C THR A 2 -5.84 21.10 9.72
N GLY A 3 -5.09 19.98 9.71
CA GLY A 3 -3.79 19.89 9.07
C GLY A 3 -2.72 19.13 9.86
N ALA A 4 -2.41 19.54 11.09
CA ALA A 4 -1.33 18.92 11.89
C ALA A 4 -1.68 17.50 12.39
N PHE A 5 -2.91 17.32 12.93
CA PHE A 5 -3.39 16.02 13.38
C PHE A 5 -3.47 14.99 12.26
N SER A 6 -3.93 15.40 11.06
CA SER A 6 -4.00 14.53 9.88
C SER A 6 -2.62 14.02 9.46
N ARG A 7 -1.63 14.93 9.38
CA ARG A 7 -0.23 14.60 9.05
C ARG A 7 0.42 13.68 10.08
N SER A 8 0.22 13.95 11.38
CA SER A 8 0.75 13.10 12.46
C SER A 8 0.18 11.67 12.41
N LYS A 9 -1.10 11.53 12.04
CA LYS A 9 -1.79 10.24 11.94
C LYS A 9 -1.33 9.44 10.72
N GLY A 10 -1.11 10.10 9.58
CA GLY A 10 -0.48 9.50 8.41
C GLY A 10 0.91 8.96 8.75
N ALA A 11 1.76 9.82 9.33
CA ALA A 11 3.11 9.45 9.72
C ALA A 11 3.17 8.32 10.77
N ARG A 12 2.19 8.20 11.66
CA ARG A 12 2.08 7.06 12.57
C ARG A 12 1.70 5.79 11.82
N GLY A 13 0.72 5.88 10.92
CA GLY A 13 0.29 4.73 10.12
C GLY A 13 1.42 4.15 9.28
N GLU A 14 2.18 5.02 8.61
CA GLU A 14 3.34 4.61 7.82
C GLU A 14 4.41 3.90 8.69
N ARG A 15 4.68 4.40 9.91
CA ARG A 15 5.64 3.75 10.82
C ARG A 15 5.16 2.37 11.28
N GLU A 16 3.88 2.22 11.59
CA GLU A 16 3.31 0.92 11.96
C GLU A 16 3.48 -0.10 10.83
N VAL A 17 3.21 0.29 9.58
CA VAL A 17 3.38 -0.60 8.42
C VAL A 17 4.85 -0.96 8.21
N VAL A 18 5.76 0.02 8.25
CA VAL A 18 7.21 -0.24 8.14
C VAL A 18 7.68 -1.22 9.21
N GLN A 19 7.24 -1.06 10.46
CA GLN A 19 7.60 -1.98 11.52
C GLN A 19 7.09 -3.40 11.25
N MET A 20 5.82 -3.54 10.86
CA MET A 20 5.27 -4.86 10.50
C MET A 20 6.06 -5.53 9.37
N LEU A 21 6.48 -4.77 8.36
CA LEU A 21 7.30 -5.30 7.26
C LEU A 21 8.66 -5.77 7.75
N LYS A 22 9.36 -4.98 8.57
CA LYS A 22 10.66 -5.37 9.15
C LYS A 22 10.55 -6.63 9.98
N ASP A 23 9.54 -6.70 10.85
CA ASP A 23 9.36 -7.81 11.78
C ASP A 23 9.06 -9.13 11.06
N ASN A 24 8.38 -9.09 9.90
CA ASN A 24 7.88 -10.29 9.23
C ASN A 24 8.65 -10.69 7.96
N LEU A 25 9.28 -9.73 7.28
CA LEU A 25 10.00 -9.96 6.03
C LEU A 25 11.51 -9.71 6.16
N GLY A 26 11.96 -9.04 7.23
CA GLY A 26 13.32 -8.56 7.36
C GLY A 26 13.66 -7.42 6.39
N GLY A 27 14.89 -6.89 6.46
CA GLY A 27 15.39 -5.86 5.54
C GLY A 27 15.13 -4.41 5.96
N ASP A 28 15.62 -3.49 5.13
CA ASP A 28 15.65 -2.05 5.41
C ASP A 28 14.49 -1.30 4.75
N PHE A 29 13.28 -1.47 5.30
CA PHE A 29 12.12 -0.66 4.91
C PHE A 29 12.14 0.71 5.58
N ASN A 30 11.96 1.76 4.79
CA ASN A 30 11.93 3.13 5.28
C ASN A 30 10.76 3.90 4.68
N ARG A 31 10.19 4.78 5.52
CA ARG A 31 9.18 5.73 5.07
C ARG A 31 9.81 6.72 4.11
N ASN A 32 9.06 7.11 3.09
CA ASN A 32 9.51 8.17 2.21
C ASN A 32 9.35 9.53 2.90
N TYR A 33 10.47 10.13 3.32
CA TYR A 33 10.48 11.41 4.04
C TYR A 33 10.37 12.63 3.12
N LYS A 34 10.61 12.47 1.82
CA LYS A 34 10.50 13.55 0.83
C LYS A 34 9.05 13.67 0.39
N GLN A 35 8.22 14.38 1.15
CA GLN A 35 6.86 14.76 0.76
C GLN A 35 6.85 16.06 -0.07
N SER A 36 7.75 16.19 -1.05
CA SER A 36 7.75 17.31 -2.00
C SER A 36 6.66 17.08 -3.05
N TYR A 37 6.06 18.14 -3.60
CA TYR A 37 5.07 18.04 -4.70
C TYR A 37 5.61 17.27 -5.94
N GLU A 38 6.93 17.12 -6.05
CA GLU A 38 7.63 16.33 -7.06
C GLU A 38 7.88 14.86 -6.66
N ALA A 39 7.56 14.45 -5.43
CA ALA A 39 7.86 13.12 -4.92
C ALA A 39 6.83 12.09 -5.40
N GLN A 40 7.15 11.52 -6.56
CA GLN A 40 6.36 10.56 -7.31
C GLN A 40 6.68 9.11 -6.91
N HIS A 41 6.74 8.86 -5.61
CA HIS A 41 7.11 7.56 -5.05
C HIS A 41 6.08 7.16 -3.98
N GLY A 42 5.77 5.87 -3.86
CA GLY A 42 4.86 5.37 -2.83
C GLY A 42 5.28 5.76 -1.40
N ASP A 43 4.42 5.48 -0.43
CA ASP A 43 4.65 5.88 0.97
C ASP A 43 5.86 5.18 1.61
N ILE A 44 6.29 4.05 1.02
CA ILE A 44 7.54 3.33 1.34
C ILE A 44 8.50 3.47 0.16
N GLU A 45 9.76 3.79 0.45
CA GLU A 45 10.79 4.00 -0.59
C GLU A 45 11.12 2.72 -1.35
N GLN A 46 11.21 1.59 -0.64
CA GLN A 46 11.55 0.29 -1.18
C GLN A 46 10.28 -0.41 -1.71
N LEU A 47 10.46 -1.24 -2.74
CA LEU A 47 9.43 -2.23 -3.08
C LEU A 47 9.41 -3.33 -2.02
N VAL A 48 8.22 -3.85 -1.74
CA VAL A 48 8.00 -5.01 -0.87
C VAL A 48 7.73 -6.19 -1.79
N GLY A 49 8.75 -6.99 -2.10
CA GLY A 49 8.69 -7.91 -3.25
C GLY A 49 8.42 -7.13 -4.53
N PRO A 50 7.41 -7.48 -5.35
CA PRO A 50 7.02 -6.72 -6.54
C PRO A 50 6.10 -5.53 -6.21
N TYR A 51 5.73 -5.32 -4.93
CA TYR A 51 4.68 -4.39 -4.56
C TYR A 51 5.20 -2.99 -4.19
N LEU A 52 4.54 -1.95 -4.69
CA LEU A 52 4.68 -0.58 -4.21
C LEU A 52 3.50 -0.22 -3.31
N LEU A 53 3.80 0.20 -2.08
CA LEU A 53 2.78 0.45 -1.05
C LEU A 53 2.30 1.90 -1.01
N GLU A 54 0.98 2.06 -0.95
CA GLU A 54 0.24 3.27 -0.60
C GLU A 54 -0.48 3.02 0.73
N ILE A 55 -0.31 3.90 1.72
CA ILE A 55 -0.73 3.71 3.11
C ILE A 55 -1.81 4.73 3.50
N LYS A 56 -2.97 4.24 3.98
CA LYS A 56 -4.09 5.09 4.40
C LYS A 56 -4.55 4.76 5.82
N ASN A 57 -4.39 5.73 6.72
CA ASN A 57 -4.86 5.66 8.11
C ASN A 57 -5.89 6.76 8.40
N CYS A 58 -7.13 6.54 8.01
CA CYS A 58 -8.24 7.46 8.26
C CYS A 58 -9.54 6.70 8.58
N ALA A 59 -10.49 7.39 9.20
CA ALA A 59 -11.72 6.76 9.71
C ALA A 59 -12.77 6.51 8.62
N THR A 60 -12.76 7.35 7.58
CA THR A 60 -13.68 7.27 6.45
C THR A 60 -12.93 6.79 5.23
N HIS A 61 -13.38 5.68 4.64
CA HIS A 61 -12.69 5.05 3.53
C HIS A 61 -13.14 5.59 2.17
N ASN A 62 -12.18 5.98 1.32
CA ASN A 62 -12.41 6.30 -0.09
C ASN A 62 -11.57 5.37 -0.98
N PHE A 63 -11.97 4.10 -1.01
CA PHE A 63 -11.19 3.04 -1.64
C PHE A 63 -10.94 3.29 -3.12
N LYS A 64 -11.93 3.80 -3.88
CA LYS A 64 -11.76 4.09 -5.31
C LYS A 64 -10.65 5.12 -5.54
N ALA A 65 -10.68 6.24 -4.82
CA ALA A 65 -9.67 7.29 -4.99
C ALA A 65 -8.28 6.81 -4.56
N TRP A 66 -8.18 6.09 -3.42
CA TRP A 66 -6.90 5.59 -2.94
C TRP A 66 -6.30 4.49 -3.82
N TRP A 67 -7.15 3.64 -4.41
CA TRP A 67 -6.68 2.63 -5.35
C TRP A 67 -6.12 3.27 -6.62
N GLN A 68 -6.75 4.34 -7.12
CA GLN A 68 -6.20 5.10 -8.26
C GLN A 68 -4.85 5.74 -7.92
N GLN A 69 -4.65 6.22 -6.68
CA GLN A 69 -3.35 6.71 -6.22
C GLN A 69 -2.30 5.59 -6.23
N ALA A 70 -2.63 4.41 -5.69
CA ALA A 70 -1.73 3.25 -5.69
C ALA A 70 -1.34 2.81 -7.12
N LEU A 71 -2.31 2.74 -8.04
CA LEU A 71 -2.07 2.43 -9.44
C LEU A 71 -1.14 3.44 -10.11
N ALA A 72 -1.40 4.74 -9.93
CA ALA A 72 -0.62 5.80 -10.53
C ALA A 72 0.82 5.81 -10.00
N ALA A 73 1.03 5.54 -8.70
CA ALA A 73 2.36 5.43 -8.12
C ALA A 73 3.11 4.20 -8.64
N ALA A 74 2.44 3.04 -8.66
CA ALA A 74 3.05 1.77 -9.07
C ALA A 74 3.45 1.76 -10.55
N SER A 75 2.60 2.32 -11.42
CA SER A 75 2.88 2.44 -12.86
C SER A 75 4.16 3.23 -13.17
N LYS A 76 4.55 4.19 -12.32
CA LYS A 76 5.79 4.98 -12.52
C LYS A 76 7.05 4.21 -12.16
N ARG A 77 6.92 3.10 -11.44
CA ARG A 77 8.02 2.28 -10.94
C ARG A 77 8.04 0.86 -11.52
N ASP A 78 7.19 0.59 -12.51
CA ASP A 78 6.98 -0.75 -13.07
C ASP A 78 6.73 -1.80 -11.97
N ALA A 79 5.90 -1.44 -10.99
CA ALA A 79 5.61 -2.24 -9.81
C ALA A 79 4.13 -2.64 -9.73
N ILE A 80 3.81 -3.56 -8.83
CA ILE A 80 2.44 -3.96 -8.52
C ILE A 80 1.89 -3.04 -7.41
N PRO A 81 0.70 -2.43 -7.55
CA PRO A 81 0.13 -1.57 -6.54
C PRO A 81 -0.30 -2.38 -5.32
N CYS A 82 -0.04 -1.86 -4.13
CA CYS A 82 -0.58 -2.37 -2.89
C CYS A 82 -1.14 -1.22 -2.06
N LEU A 83 -2.43 -1.27 -1.71
CA LEU A 83 -3.06 -0.32 -0.81
C LEU A 83 -3.14 -0.92 0.60
N ALA A 84 -2.29 -0.43 1.51
CA ALA A 84 -2.37 -0.75 2.92
C ALA A 84 -3.31 0.24 3.63
N TYR A 85 -4.40 -0.23 4.23
CA TYR A 85 -5.34 0.63 4.94
C TYR A 85 -5.71 0.08 6.30
N LYS A 86 -5.94 0.99 7.26
CA LYS A 86 -6.34 0.62 8.61
C LYS A 86 -7.84 0.69 8.77
N VAL A 87 -8.45 -0.40 9.23
CA VAL A 87 -9.86 -0.46 9.62
C VAL A 87 -9.95 -0.21 11.12
N PRO A 88 -10.70 0.81 11.58
CA PRO A 88 -10.85 1.11 12.99
C PRO A 88 -11.25 -0.13 13.81
N ARG A 89 -10.50 -0.43 14.88
CA ARG A 89 -10.68 -1.60 15.78
C ARG A 89 -10.54 -2.98 15.14
N LYS A 90 -10.25 -3.08 13.84
CA LYS A 90 -10.05 -4.36 13.12
C LYS A 90 -8.62 -4.56 12.60
N GLY A 91 -7.82 -3.50 12.58
CA GLY A 91 -6.40 -3.57 12.23
C GLY A 91 -6.14 -3.26 10.76
N TRP A 92 -4.95 -3.64 10.29
CA TRP A 92 -4.49 -3.37 8.93
C TRP A 92 -5.02 -4.39 7.92
N ARG A 93 -5.19 -3.92 6.68
CA ARG A 93 -5.52 -4.71 5.50
C ARG A 93 -4.63 -4.28 4.35
N PHE A 94 -4.25 -5.25 3.53
CA PHE A 94 -3.42 -5.07 2.35
C PHE A 94 -4.23 -5.47 1.13
N ARG A 95 -4.57 -4.49 0.29
CA ARG A 95 -5.30 -4.70 -0.94
C ARG A 95 -4.34 -4.77 -2.11
N VAL A 96 -4.38 -5.88 -2.83
CA VAL A 96 -3.54 -6.15 -4.00
C VAL A 96 -4.39 -6.64 -5.17
N PRO A 97 -3.91 -6.55 -6.43
CA PRO A 97 -4.63 -7.09 -7.57
C PRO A 97 -4.85 -8.60 -7.43
N MET A 98 -5.96 -9.10 -7.96
CA MET A 98 -6.12 -10.54 -8.19
C MET A 98 -5.11 -10.97 -9.28
N PRO A 99 -4.26 -11.99 -9.05
CA PRO A 99 -3.19 -12.36 -9.97
C PRO A 99 -3.69 -12.65 -11.38
N GLN A 100 -4.78 -13.39 -11.51
CA GLN A 100 -5.38 -13.73 -12.82
C GLN A 100 -5.84 -12.47 -13.56
N ALA A 101 -6.43 -11.51 -12.86
CA ALA A 101 -6.85 -10.25 -13.46
C ALA A 101 -5.63 -9.38 -13.84
N TRP A 102 -4.61 -9.32 -12.98
CA TRP A 102 -3.38 -8.57 -13.23
C TRP A 102 -2.59 -9.11 -14.42
N SER A 103 -2.37 -10.42 -14.45
CA SER A 103 -1.64 -11.13 -15.50
C SER A 103 -2.36 -11.13 -16.84
N SER A 104 -3.67 -10.87 -16.87
CA SER A 104 -4.42 -10.73 -18.13
C SER A 104 -3.95 -9.54 -18.99
N GLY A 105 -3.27 -8.55 -18.37
CA GLY A 105 -2.80 -7.34 -19.06
C GLY A 105 -3.90 -6.33 -19.41
N HIS A 106 -5.17 -6.69 -19.29
CA HIS A 106 -6.28 -5.80 -19.61
C HIS A 106 -6.44 -4.66 -18.59
N GLN A 107 -6.93 -3.51 -19.06
CA GLN A 107 -7.17 -2.34 -18.21
C GLN A 107 -8.21 -2.62 -17.12
N TRP A 108 -9.27 -3.38 -17.43
CA TRP A 108 -10.28 -3.76 -16.44
C TRP A 108 -9.66 -4.55 -15.28
N GLY A 109 -8.61 -5.35 -15.54
CA GLY A 109 -7.92 -6.12 -14.51
C GLY A 109 -7.15 -5.27 -13.49
N ARG A 110 -7.06 -3.95 -13.73
CA ARG A 110 -6.49 -2.97 -12.82
C ARG A 110 -7.54 -2.33 -11.91
N GLU A 111 -8.83 -2.55 -12.18
CA GLU A 111 -9.91 -1.92 -11.42
C GLU A 111 -10.09 -2.52 -10.03
N ILE A 112 -10.70 -1.73 -9.14
CA ILE A 112 -10.74 -2.04 -7.71
C ILE A 112 -11.57 -3.28 -7.37
N GLN A 113 -12.57 -3.63 -8.18
CA GLN A 113 -13.38 -4.84 -7.98
C GLN A 113 -12.61 -6.13 -8.28
N TYR A 114 -11.47 -6.06 -8.95
CA TYR A 114 -10.59 -7.19 -9.24
C TYR A 114 -9.37 -7.20 -8.33
N THR A 115 -9.57 -6.79 -7.07
CA THR A 115 -8.56 -6.83 -6.02
C THR A 115 -8.98 -7.82 -4.93
N MET A 116 -8.00 -8.26 -4.14
CA MET A 116 -8.22 -9.02 -2.92
C MET A 116 -7.77 -8.20 -1.71
N ASP A 117 -8.47 -8.36 -0.58
CA ASP A 117 -8.09 -7.77 0.71
C ASP A 117 -7.51 -8.86 1.61
N LEU A 118 -6.24 -8.69 2.00
CA LEU A 118 -5.51 -9.61 2.84
C LEU A 118 -5.33 -9.04 4.25
N ALA A 119 -5.32 -9.93 5.25
CA ALA A 119 -4.70 -9.63 6.53
C ALA A 119 -3.18 -9.49 6.36
N PRO A 120 -2.46 -8.85 7.31
CA PRO A 120 -1.01 -8.67 7.21
C PRO A 120 -0.26 -9.98 6.92
N ASP A 121 -0.53 -11.04 7.69
CA ASP A 121 0.14 -12.34 7.52
C ASP A 121 -0.08 -12.95 6.13
N GLY A 122 -1.29 -12.78 5.57
CA GLY A 122 -1.60 -13.23 4.21
C GLY A 122 -0.81 -12.47 3.15
N PHE A 123 -0.62 -11.16 3.34
CA PHE A 123 0.24 -10.37 2.46
C PHE A 123 1.72 -10.73 2.61
N PHE A 124 2.21 -10.97 3.83
CA PHE A 124 3.60 -11.39 4.04
C PHE A 124 3.89 -12.77 3.43
N LEU A 125 2.94 -13.70 3.53
CA LEU A 125 3.01 -14.99 2.84
C LEU A 125 3.09 -14.80 1.32
N LEU A 126 2.24 -13.93 0.75
CA LEU A 126 2.24 -13.62 -0.68
C LEU A 126 3.60 -13.05 -1.13
N VAL A 127 4.20 -12.16 -0.34
CA VAL A 127 5.51 -11.56 -0.63
C VAL A 127 6.64 -12.58 -0.55
N ARG A 128 6.58 -13.51 0.40
CA ARG A 128 7.66 -14.49 0.61
C ARG A 128 7.65 -15.64 -0.38
N GLU A 129 6.46 -16.16 -0.69
CA GLU A 129 6.31 -17.46 -1.35
C GLU A 129 5.88 -17.35 -2.82
N LEU A 130 5.36 -16.18 -3.24
CA LEU A 130 4.70 -15.99 -4.54
C LEU A 130 5.24 -14.78 -5.32
N SER A 131 6.41 -14.27 -4.92
CA SER A 131 7.09 -13.10 -5.50
C SER A 131 8.38 -13.49 -6.19
#